data_AF-A0A932MDB4-F1
#
_entry.id   AF-A0A932MDB4-F1
#
_cell.length_a   1.000
_cell.length_b   1.000
_cell.length_c   1.000
_cell.angle_alpha   90.00
_cell.angle_beta   90.00
_cell.angle_gamma   90.00
#
_symmetry.space_group_name_H-M   'P 1'
#
loop_
_entity.id
_entity.type
_entity.pdbx_description
1 polymer ?
#
loop_
_entity_poly.entity_id
_entity_poly.type
_entity_poly.pdbx_seq_one_letter_code
_entity_poly.pdbx_strand_id
1 'polypeptide(L)' 'MSRSGNDGYYEVFWPRTPRQVGVKPLAPRLATLEGRTVAQLWDYMFRGDEVFALLEEGIQARFPGVRF' A
#
# COMPACT_ATOMS: atom_id res chain seq x y z
N MET A 1 46.73 -3.97 -24.38
CA MET A 1 47.15 -3.39 -23.10
C MET A 1 46.08 -3.71 -22.07
N SER A 2 46.40 -4.57 -21.09
CA SER A 2 45.52 -4.98 -20.01
C SER A 2 45.35 -3.85 -18.99
N ARG A 3 44.11 -3.41 -18.75
CA ARG A 3 43.78 -2.53 -17.62
C ARG A 3 43.67 -3.41 -16.37
N SER A 4 44.67 -3.33 -15.51
CA SER A 4 44.63 -3.93 -14.17
C SER A 4 44.83 -2.81 -13.16
N GLY A 5 43.81 -2.57 -12.32
CA GLY A 5 43.87 -1.60 -11.24
C GLY A 5 42.48 -1.09 -10.86
N ASN A 6 41.59 -2.00 -10.48
CA ASN A 6 40.37 -1.59 -9.79
C ASN A 6 40.76 -1.22 -8.35
N ASP A 7 40.60 0.05 -8.00
CA ASP A 7 40.96 0.74 -6.75
C ASP A 7 40.01 0.42 -5.58
N GLY A 8 39.32 -0.73 -5.65
CA GLY A 8 38.41 -1.22 -4.61
C GLY A 8 37.01 -0.59 -4.65
N TYR A 9 36.75 0.32 -5.59
CA TYR A 9 35.45 0.90 -5.82
C TYR A 9 34.76 0.19 -6.99
N TYR A 10 33.48 -0.15 -6.80
CA TYR A 10 32.67 -0.82 -7.82
C TYR A 10 31.48 0.07 -8.16
N GLU A 11 31.09 0.11 -9.43
CA GLU A 11 29.81 0.71 -9.82
C GLU A 11 28.69 -0.13 -9.21
N VAL A 12 27.94 0.48 -8.29
CA VAL A 12 26.77 -0.13 -7.68
C VAL A 12 25.55 0.29 -8.49
N PHE A 13 24.99 -0.67 -9.24
CA PHE A 13 23.73 -0.47 -9.96
C PHE A 13 22.57 -0.86 -9.05
N TRP A 14 21.67 0.08 -8.82
CA TRP A 14 20.43 -0.20 -8.13
C TRP A 14 19.41 -0.74 -9.13
N PRO A 15 18.78 -1.91 -8.90
CA PRO A 15 17.87 -2.52 -9.86
C PRO A 15 16.58 -1.72 -10.08
N ARG A 16 16.31 -0.72 -9.24
CA ARG A 16 15.14 0.15 -9.42
C ARG A 16 15.45 1.21 -10.46
N THR A 17 14.78 1.09 -11.59
CA THR A 17 14.69 2.12 -12.62
C THR A 17 14.29 3.47 -12.01
N PRO A 18 14.80 4.61 -12.52
CA PRO A 18 14.29 5.92 -12.16
C PRO A 18 12.76 5.97 -12.24
N ARG A 19 12.13 6.62 -11.25
CA ARG A 19 10.67 6.67 -11.21
C ARG A 19 10.15 7.44 -12.41
N GLN A 20 9.55 6.74 -13.37
CA GLN A 20 9.04 7.34 -14.61
C GLN A 20 7.81 8.22 -14.38
N VAL A 21 7.04 7.96 -13.32
CA VAL A 21 5.82 8.72 -13.00
C VAL A 21 6.17 9.83 -12.01
N GLY A 22 5.79 11.07 -12.32
CA GLY A 22 5.89 12.21 -11.39
C GLY A 22 5.04 12.01 -10.13
N VAL A 23 5.43 12.61 -9.00
CA VAL A 23 4.55 12.64 -7.82
C VAL A 23 3.30 13.42 -8.21
N LYS A 24 2.13 12.79 -8.06
CA LYS A 24 0.86 13.52 -8.08
C LYS A 24 0.44 13.79 -6.64
N PRO A 25 -0.17 14.95 -6.35
CA PRO A 25 -0.76 15.18 -5.04
C PRO A 25 -1.81 14.09 -4.79
N LEU A 26 -1.71 13.45 -3.63
CA LEU A 26 -2.69 12.46 -3.18
C LEU A 26 -3.93 13.18 -2.67
N ALA A 27 -5.08 12.52 -2.78
CA ALA A 27 -6.27 12.99 -2.09
C ALA A 27 -5.99 13.10 -0.58
N PRO A 28 -6.52 14.13 0.10
CA PRO A 28 -6.42 14.22 1.55
C PRO A 28 -6.97 12.96 2.21
N ARG A 29 -6.33 12.52 3.30
CA ARG A 29 -6.87 11.42 4.11
C ARG A 29 -8.21 11.84 4.71
N LEU A 30 -9.13 10.90 4.77
CA LEU A 30 -10.37 11.09 5.52
C LEU A 30 -10.03 11.23 7.00
N ALA A 31 -10.69 12.16 7.68
CA ALA A 31 -10.54 12.35 9.12
C ALA A 31 -11.29 11.26 9.93
N THR A 32 -12.36 10.71 9.35
CA THR A 32 -13.22 9.68 9.94
C THR A 32 -13.88 8.85 8.84
N LEU A 33 -14.38 7.66 9.20
CA LEU A 33 -15.19 6.79 8.34
C LEU A 33 -16.70 6.89 8.63
N GLU A 34 -17.12 7.75 9.56
CA GLU A 34 -18.54 7.99 9.84
C GLU A 34 -19.34 8.34 8.59
N GLY A 35 -20.45 7.64 8.39
CA GLY A 35 -21.32 7.80 7.22
C GLY A 35 -20.69 7.41 5.88
N ARG A 36 -19.47 6.88 5.85
CA ARG A 36 -18.77 6.51 4.60
C ARG A 36 -19.12 5.10 4.18
N THR A 37 -18.99 4.83 2.89
CA THR A 37 -19.06 3.48 2.33
C THR A 37 -17.65 2.99 2.01
N VAL A 38 -17.32 1.80 2.48
CA VAL A 38 -16.00 1.18 2.34
C VAL A 38 -16.13 -0.09 1.52
N ALA A 39 -15.52 -0.12 0.33
CA ALA A 39 -15.46 -1.33 -0.47
C ALA A 39 -14.31 -2.22 0.01
N GLN A 40 -14.59 -3.50 0.19
CA GLN A 40 -13.58 -4.52 0.49
C GLN A 40 -13.09 -5.14 -0.80
N LEU A 41 -11.77 -5.28 -0.93
CA LEU A 41 -11.13 -5.95 -2.04
C LEU A 41 -10.35 -7.14 -1.51
N TRP A 42 -10.60 -8.31 -2.10
CA TRP A 42 -9.98 -9.57 -1.70
C TRP A 42 -9.66 -10.42 -2.91
N ASP A 43 -8.53 -11.11 -2.85
CA ASP A 43 -7.99 -11.98 -3.89
C ASP A 43 -8.18 -13.48 -3.58
N TYR A 44 -9.05 -13.81 -2.62
CA TYR A 44 -9.38 -15.18 -2.20
C TYR A 44 -8.25 -15.97 -1.52
N MET A 45 -7.14 -15.32 -1.13
CA MET A 45 -5.97 -16.06 -0.62
C MET A 45 -6.11 -16.55 0.84
N PHE A 46 -7.01 -15.97 1.64
CA PHE A 46 -7.15 -16.31 3.07
C PHE A 46 -8.49 -15.86 3.69
N ARG A 47 -9.31 -16.83 4.14
CA ARG A 47 -10.52 -16.70 5.01
C ARG A 47 -11.22 -15.32 5.01
N GLY A 48 -11.45 -14.75 3.83
CA GLY A 48 -11.89 -13.37 3.69
C GLY A 48 -13.24 -13.15 4.34
N ASP A 49 -14.16 -14.08 4.14
CA ASP A 49 -15.51 -14.00 4.71
C ASP A 49 -15.49 -13.83 6.23
N GLU A 50 -14.63 -14.58 6.92
CA GLU A 50 -14.51 -14.51 8.38
C GLU A 50 -13.74 -13.28 8.85
N VAL A 51 -12.67 -12.94 8.15
CA VAL A 51 -11.84 -11.78 8.48
C VAL A 51 -12.64 -10.49 8.30
N PHE A 52 -13.36 -10.36 7.18
CA PHE A 52 -14.15 -9.17 6.92
C PHE A 52 -15.33 -9.04 7.87
N ALA A 53 -16.03 -10.12 8.21
CA ALA A 53 -17.09 -10.08 9.22
C ALA A 53 -16.59 -9.51 10.56
N LEU A 54 -15.42 -9.99 11.03
CA LEU A 54 -14.81 -9.50 12.27
C LEU A 54 -14.34 -8.03 12.16
N LEU A 55 -13.81 -7.63 11.00
CA LEU A 55 -13.40 -6.26 10.75
C LEU A 55 -14.59 -5.31 10.70
N GLU A 56 -15.67 -5.69 10.00
CA GLU A 56 -16.89 -4.90 9.92
C GLU A 56 -17.48 -4.61 11.29
N GLU A 57 -17.57 -5.62 12.17
CA GLU A 57 -18.05 -5.45 13.54
C GLU A 57 -17.27 -4.37 14.29
N GLY A 58 -15.93 -4.48 14.30
CA GLY A 58 -15.07 -3.51 14.99
C GLY A 58 -15.12 -2.11 14.36
N ILE A 59 -15.21 -2.02 13.04
CA ILE A 59 -15.25 -0.74 12.34
C ILE A 59 -16.62 -0.06 12.53
N GLN A 60 -17.74 -0.80 12.49
CA GLN A 60 -19.07 -0.27 12.76
C GLN A 60 -19.22 0.20 14.21
N ALA A 61 -18.65 -0.54 15.17
CA ALA A 61 -18.62 -0.13 16.57
C ALA A 61 -17.85 1.18 16.77
N ARG A 62 -16.78 1.41 16.00
CA ARG A 62 -15.92 2.60 16.10
C ARG A 62 -16.44 3.81 15.32
N PHE A 63 -17.09 3.59 14.18
CA PHE A 63 -17.48 4.66 13.25
C PHE A 63 -18.97 4.58 12.92
N PRO A 64 -19.83 5.33 13.63
CA PRO A 64 -21.27 5.32 13.40
C PRO A 64 -21.66 5.62 11.95
N GLY A 65 -22.58 4.81 11.42
CA GLY A 65 -23.14 5.00 10.08
C GLY A 65 -22.21 4.60 8.92
N VAL A 66 -21.04 4.02 9.18
CA VAL A 66 -20.21 3.39 8.15
C VAL A 66 -20.95 2.21 7.49
N ARG A 67 -20.72 1.98 6.20
CA ARG A 67 -21.34 0.91 5.38
C ARG A 67 -20.27 0.15 4.61
N PHE A 68 -20.52 -1.11 4.30
CA PHE A 68 -19.63 -2.00 3.53
C PHE A 68 -20.35 -2.53 2.29
#